data_AF-A0AAP0R6V5-F1
#
_entry.id   AF-A0AAP0R6V5-F1
#
_cell.length_a   1.000
_cell.length_b   1.000
_cell.length_c   1.000
_cell.angle_alpha   90.00
_cell.angle_beta   90.00
_cell.angle_gamma   90.00
#
_symmetry.space_group_name_H-M   'P 1'
#
loop_
_entity.id
_entity.type
_entity.pdbx_description
1 polymer ?
#
loop_
_entity_poly.entity_id
_entity_poly.type
_entity_poly.pdbx_seq_one_letter_code
_entity_poly.pdbx_strand_id
1 'polypeptide(L)' 'MVSILWGFEYLALRAYEDDWGARKLYANAGYKVVSGDPPWLTTWIGRRRRVLLIKRSNLRDWY' A
#
# COMPACT_ATOMS: atom_id res chain seq x y z
N MET A 1 -4.89 -12.96 11.82
CA MET A 1 -4.08 -11.82 11.31
C MET A 1 -2.92 -11.58 12.26
N VAL A 2 -1.68 -11.90 11.86
CA VAL A 2 -0.49 -11.74 12.72
C VAL A 2 -0.26 -10.28 13.14
N SER A 3 -0.64 -9.31 12.29
CA SER A 3 -0.55 -7.89 12.62
C SER A 3 -1.38 -7.48 13.83
N ILE A 4 -2.54 -8.11 14.06
CA ILE A 4 -3.36 -7.88 15.25
C ILE A 4 -2.65 -8.43 16.49
N LEU A 5 -2.14 -9.67 16.42
CA LEU A 5 -1.41 -10.30 17.53
C LEU A 5 -0.16 -9.50 17.93
N TRP A 6 0.46 -8.83 16.96
CA TRP A 6 1.65 -8.02 17.17
C TRP A 6 1.33 -6.54 17.46
N GLY A 7 0.04 -6.16 17.55
CA GLY A 7 -0.39 -4.80 17.90
C GLY A 7 -0.19 -3.75 16.79
N PHE A 8 0.05 -4.15 15.55
CA PHE A 8 0.21 -3.21 14.43
C PHE A 8 -1.15 -2.70 13.94
N GLU A 9 -1.37 -1.39 14.03
CA GLU A 9 -2.61 -0.77 13.55
C GLU A 9 -2.74 -0.79 12.03
N TYR A 10 -1.63 -0.78 11.30
CA TYR A 10 -1.62 -0.75 9.83
C TYR A 10 -0.66 -1.77 9.24
N LEU A 11 -1.07 -2.35 8.12
CA LEU A 11 -0.20 -3.05 7.17
C LEU A 11 0.14 -2.09 6.05
N ALA A 12 1.43 -1.96 5.72
CA ALA A 12 1.90 -1.09 4.66
C ALA A 12 2.65 -1.89 3.59
N LEU A 13 2.48 -1.53 2.32
CA LEU A 13 3.22 -2.10 1.20
C LEU A 13 3.48 -1.06 0.12
N ARG A 14 4.44 -1.33 -0.77
CA ARG A 14 4.67 -0.54 -1.97
C ARG A 14 4.39 -1.34 -3.22
N ALA A 15 3.76 -0.72 -4.21
CA ALA A 15 3.56 -1.27 -5.54
C ALA A 15 4.04 -0.26 -6.58
N TYR A 16 4.40 -0.72 -7.77
CA TYR A 16 4.62 0.21 -8.88
C TYR A 16 3.30 0.86 -9.30
N GLU A 17 3.34 2.15 -9.62
CA GLU A 17 2.16 2.95 -9.91
C GLU A 17 1.42 2.45 -11.16
N ASP A 18 2.17 1.95 -12.14
CA ASP A 18 1.74 1.42 -13.42
C ASP A 18 1.56 -0.11 -13.42
N ASP A 19 1.77 -0.79 -12.29
CA ASP A 19 1.38 -2.18 -12.10
C ASP A 19 -0.10 -2.28 -11.71
N TRP A 20 -0.96 -2.18 -12.73
CA TRP A 20 -2.41 -2.22 -12.57
C TRP A 20 -2.91 -3.52 -11.94
N GLY A 21 -2.26 -4.65 -12.22
CA GLY A 21 -2.60 -5.96 -11.67
C GLY A 21 -2.42 -5.98 -10.16
N ALA A 22 -1.22 -5.59 -9.69
CA ALA A 22 -0.91 -5.51 -8.27
C ALA A 22 -1.82 -4.50 -7.55
N ARG A 23 -2.02 -3.31 -8.13
CA ARG A 23 -2.88 -2.28 -7.53
C ARG A 23 -4.33 -2.74 -7.39
N LYS A 24 -4.87 -3.43 -8.39
CA LYS A 24 -6.24 -3.97 -8.34
C LYS A 24 -6.36 -5.06 -7.26
N LEU A 25 -5.38 -5.96 -7.19
CA LEU A 25 -5.33 -7.01 -6.16
C LEU A 25 -5.34 -6.40 -4.74
N TYR A 26 -4.48 -5.41 -4.49
CA TYR A 26 -4.38 -4.78 -3.17
C TYR A 26 -5.60 -3.94 -2.83
N ALA A 27 -6.16 -3.19 -3.79
CA ALA A 27 -7.41 -2.46 -3.60
C ALA A 27 -8.56 -3.41 -3.22
N ASN A 28 -8.70 -4.54 -3.92
CA ASN A 28 -9.68 -5.58 -3.59
C ASN A 28 -9.46 -6.18 -2.20
N ALA A 29 -8.20 -6.28 -1.75
CA ALA A 29 -7.86 -6.73 -0.40
C ALA A 29 -8.08 -5.67 0.69
N GLY A 30 -8.56 -4.47 0.34
CA GLY A 30 -8.89 -3.38 1.26
C GLY A 30 -7.75 -2.40 1.54
N TYR A 31 -6.67 -2.43 0.76
CA TYR A 31 -5.60 -1.44 0.85
C TYR A 31 -5.97 -0.13 0.12
N LYS A 32 -5.48 0.99 0.63
CA LYS A 32 -5.68 2.33 0.07
C LYS A 32 -4.34 3.00 -0.20
N VAL A 33 -4.21 3.67 -1.34
CA VAL A 33 -3.03 4.50 -1.65
C VAL A 33 -3.03 5.73 -0.73
N VAL A 34 -1.89 6.01 -0.10
CA VAL A 34 -1.73 7.17 0.79
C VAL A 34 -0.57 8.09 0.40
N SER A 35 0.35 7.62 -0.42
CA SER A 35 1.47 8.42 -0.93
C SER A 35 2.02 7.82 -2.22
N GLY A 36 2.75 8.62 -3.00
CA GLY A 36 3.43 8.18 -4.21
C GLY A 36 4.80 8.84 -4.32
N ASP A 37 5.73 8.14 -4.96
CA ASP A 37 7.04 8.67 -5.31
C ASP A 37 6.86 9.94 -6.20
N PRO A 38 7.66 11.00 -6.01
CA PRO A 38 7.54 12.23 -6.78
C PRO A 38 7.59 12.04 -8.30
N PRO A 39 6.83 12.83 -9.10
CA PRO A 39 6.81 12.70 -10.56
C PRO A 39 8.19 12.84 -11.21
N TRP A 40 9.07 13.67 -10.64
CA TRP A 40 10.41 13.94 -11.17
C TRP A 40 11.39 12.77 -11.08
N LEU A 41 11.11 11.75 -10.25
CA LEU A 41 11.95 10.54 -10.20
C LEU A 41 11.89 9.73 -11.51
N THR A 42 10.75 9.78 -12.19
CA THR A 42 10.56 9.14 -13.50
C THR A 42 11.28 9.90 -14.61
N THR A 43 11.16 11.22 -14.63
CA THR A 43 11.65 12.06 -15.74
C THR A 43 13.15 12.27 -15.74
N TRP A 44 13.81 12.27 -14.58
CA TRP A 44 15.25 12.56 -14.50
C TRP A 44 16.13 11.32 -14.34
N ILE A 45 15.61 10.26 -13.70
CA ILE A 45 16.40 9.07 -13.31
C ILE A 45 15.89 7.80 -14.01
N GLY A 46 14.78 7.87 -14.75
CA GLY A 46 14.17 6.71 -15.40
C GLY A 46 13.62 5.68 -14.40
N ARG A 47 13.41 6.08 -13.14
CA ARG A 47 12.96 5.18 -12.08
C ARG A 47 11.45 5.03 -12.11
N ARG A 48 10.96 3.79 -12.19
CA ARG A 48 9.54 3.45 -12.10
C ARG A 48 8.94 3.94 -10.77
N ARG A 49 7.86 4.74 -10.85
CA ARG A 49 7.21 5.33 -9.67
C ARG A 49 6.53 4.24 -8.83
N ARG A 50 6.60 4.40 -7.51
CA ARG A 50 5.92 3.52 -6.55
C ARG A 50 4.86 4.28 -5.78
N VAL A 51 3.82 3.58 -5.39
CA VAL A 51 2.77 4.05 -4.48
C VAL A 51 2.86 3.30 -3.16
N LEU A 52 2.66 4.01 -2.05
CA LEU A 52 2.51 3.45 -0.72
C LEU A 52 1.03 3.16 -0.48
N LEU A 53 0.72 1.93 -0.11
CA LEU A 53 -0.62 1.50 0.24
C LEU A 53 -0.68 1.04 1.69
N ILE A 54 -1.78 1.35 2.38
CA ILE A 54 -2.04 0.88 3.74
C ILE A 54 -3.38 0.17 3.85
N LYS A 55 -3.45 -0.79 4.76
CA LYS A 55 -4.70 -1.42 5.22
C LYS A 55 -4.71 -1.37 6.75
N ARG A 56 -5.82 -0.97 7.35
CA ARG A 56 -5.97 -1.02 8.80
C ARG A 56 -6.09 -2.48 9.23
N SER A 57 -5.35 -2.87 10.26
CA SER A 57 -5.59 -4.13 10.96
C SER A 57 -6.94 -4.03 11.66
N ASN A 58 -7.91 -4.89 11.32
CA ASN A 58 -9.22 -4.92 11.97
C ASN A 58 -9.08 -5.27 13.46
N LEU A 59 -8.84 -4.26 14.29
CA LEU A 59 -8.85 -4.36 15.74
C LEU A 59 -10.28 -4.27 16.32
N ARG A 60 -11.28 -4.03 15.46
CA ARG A 60 -12.66 -3.70 15.85
C ARG A 60 -13.68 -4.84 15.76
N ASP A 61 -13.29 -6.03 15.33
CA ASP A 61 -14.22 -7.17 15.20
C ASP A 61 -14.31 -8.03 16.48
N TRP A 62 -13.70 -7.59 17.60
CA TRP A 62 -13.55 -8.38 18.84
C TRP A 62 -14.10 -7.72 20.10
N TYR A 63 -15.07 -6.82 19.99
CA TYR A 63 -15.89 -6.35 21.12
C TYR A 63 -17.35 -6.20 20.73
#